data_AF-A0A9P0Q2K1-F1
#
_entry.id   AF-A0A9P0Q2K1-F1
#
_cell.length_a   1.000
_cell.length_b   1.000
_cell.length_c   1.000
_cell.angle_alpha   90.00
_cell.angle_beta   90.00
_cell.angle_gamma   90.00
#
_symmetry.space_group_name_H-M   'P 1'
#
loop_
_entity.id
_entity.type
_entity.pdbx_description
1 polymer ?
#
loop_
_entity_poly.entity_id
_entity_poly.type
_entity_poly.pdbx_seq_one_letter_code
_entity_poly.pdbx_strand_id
1 'polypeptide(L)'
;MDNHESHLGSKTLNLAKDNGVIPVTHPPHCSHRLQPLDISVFAPFKANYNTAVVSWLLHDPGNPLSIYEIAACVGIAFERSMTPSNIKSGFKKAGIYPFDKNVFTDDDFLLPIGNF
;
A
#
# COMPACT_ATOMS: atom_id res chain seq x y z
N MET A 1 -2.45 9.57 4.05
CA MET A 1 -3.51 9.24 3.07
C MET A 1 -3.10 9.79 1.72
N ASP A 2 -3.58 9.18 0.64
CA ASP A 2 -3.54 9.81 -0.67
C ASP A 2 -4.52 11.00 -0.67
N ASN A 3 -4.21 12.01 -1.49
CA ASN A 3 -4.97 13.26 -1.48
C ASN A 3 -6.26 13.16 -2.30
N HIS A 4 -6.88 11.98 -2.35
CA HIS A 4 -8.11 11.75 -3.12
C HIS A 4 -9.27 12.49 -2.44
N GLU A 5 -10.16 13.10 -3.23
CA GLU A 5 -11.20 14.01 -2.75
C GLU A 5 -12.14 13.38 -1.69
N SER A 6 -12.35 12.06 -1.76
CA SER A 6 -13.12 11.33 -0.75
C SER A 6 -12.50 11.36 0.66
N HIS A 7 -11.18 11.52 0.76
CA HIS A 7 -10.45 11.57 2.03
C HIS A 7 -10.38 12.97 2.64
N LEU A 8 -10.69 14.02 1.85
CA LEU A 8 -10.67 15.41 2.27
C LEU A 8 -12.07 16.00 2.51
N GLY A 9 -13.12 15.19 2.41
CA GLY A 9 -14.48 15.61 2.71
C GLY A 9 -14.60 16.12 4.16
N SER A 10 -15.34 17.22 4.35
CA SER A 10 -15.52 17.88 5.66
C SER A 10 -16.03 16.91 6.74
N LYS A 11 -16.89 15.96 6.38
CA LYS A 11 -17.38 14.91 7.29
C LYS A 11 -16.25 14.01 7.81
N THR A 12 -15.35 13.56 6.95
CA THR A 12 -14.22 12.70 7.30
C THR A 12 -13.22 13.43 8.20
N LEU A 13 -12.93 14.70 7.87
CA LEU A 13 -12.02 15.54 8.66
C LEU A 13 -12.59 15.88 10.05
N ASN A 14 -13.88 16.20 10.13
CA ASN A 14 -14.54 16.45 11.40
C ASN A 14 -14.52 15.19 12.27
N LEU A 15 -14.85 14.02 11.71
CA LEU A 15 -14.81 12.76 12.45
C LEU A 15 -13.39 12.44 12.96
N ALA A 16 -12.35 12.65 12.13
CA ALA A 16 -10.97 12.46 12.56
C ALA A 16 -10.60 13.39 13.71
N LYS A 17 -10.96 14.68 13.61
CA LYS A 17 -10.72 15.69 14.64
C LYS A 17 -11.43 15.33 15.96
N ASP A 18 -12.69 14.93 15.89
CA ASP A 18 -13.50 14.58 17.06
C ASP A 18 -12.94 13.35 17.80
N ASN A 19 -12.20 12.48 17.10
CA ASN A 19 -11.53 11.30 17.66
C ASN A 19 -10.03 11.51 17.94
N GLY A 20 -9.50 12.73 17.82
CA GLY A 20 -8.08 13.02 18.08
C GLY A 20 -7.12 12.40 17.05
N VAL A 21 -7.60 12.04 15.87
CA VAL A 21 -6.80 11.50 14.77
C VAL A 21 -6.27 12.65 13.92
N ILE A 22 -4.95 12.71 13.74
CA ILE A 22 -4.30 13.70 12.87
C ILE A 22 -4.03 13.03 11.52
N PRO A 23 -4.79 13.37 10.45
CA PRO A 23 -4.54 12.83 9.13
C PRO A 23 -3.26 13.44 8.53
N VAL A 24 -2.32 12.59 8.15
CA VAL A 24 -1.11 13.00 7.42
C VAL A 24 -1.36 12.85 5.93
N THR A 25 -1.25 13.95 5.18
CA THR A 25 -1.38 13.99 3.71
C THR A 25 0.00 14.05 3.07
N HIS A 26 0.21 13.30 1.99
CA HIS A 26 1.46 13.31 1.24
C HIS A 26 1.44 14.38 0.15
N PRO A 27 2.60 14.95 -0.23
CA PRO A 27 2.71 15.77 -1.43
C PRO A 27 2.27 14.98 -2.69
N PRO A 28 1.81 15.68 -3.75
CA PRO A 28 1.48 15.04 -5.01
C PRO A 28 2.62 14.15 -5.52
N HIS A 29 2.28 13.03 -6.17
CA HIS A 29 3.23 12.08 -6.78
C HIS A 29 4.23 11.38 -5.83
N CYS A 30 4.09 11.53 -4.51
CA CYS A 30 5.00 10.91 -3.53
C CYS A 30 4.50 9.56 -2.96
N SER A 31 3.38 9.03 -3.45
CA SER A 31 2.76 7.78 -2.97
C SER A 31 3.73 6.59 -2.94
N HIS A 32 4.45 6.37 -4.04
CA HIS A 32 5.42 5.27 -4.18
C HIS A 32 6.63 5.35 -3.23
N ARG A 33 6.82 6.48 -2.54
CA ARG A 33 7.94 6.73 -1.62
C ARG A 33 7.52 6.88 -0.18
N LEU A 34 6.35 7.44 0.09
CA LEU A 34 5.90 7.78 1.43
C LEU A 34 4.81 6.84 1.97
N GLN A 35 4.11 6.07 1.12
CA GLN A 35 3.09 5.14 1.59
C GLN A 35 3.72 3.78 1.92
N PRO A 36 3.83 3.39 3.22
CA PRO A 36 4.51 2.16 3.62
C PRO A 36 3.92 0.91 2.96
N LEU A 37 2.60 0.91 2.69
CA LEU A 37 1.92 -0.19 2.02
C LEU A 37 2.40 -0.37 0.57
N ASP A 38 2.53 0.73 -0.18
CA ASP A 38 3.01 0.70 -1.56
C ASP A 38 4.48 0.26 -1.65
N ILE A 39 5.28 0.61 -0.64
CA ILE A 39 6.73 0.36 -0.61
C ILE A 39 7.07 -1.11 -0.35
N SER A 40 6.41 -1.75 0.62
CA SER A 40 6.86 -3.06 1.13
C SER A 40 5.78 -4.13 1.20
N VAL A 41 4.50 -3.78 1.05
CA VAL A 41 3.39 -4.71 1.32
C VAL A 41 2.67 -5.12 0.04
N PHE A 42 2.42 -4.20 -0.89
CA PHE A 42 1.65 -4.52 -2.09
C PHE A 42 2.41 -5.37 -3.10
N ALA A 43 3.73 -5.21 -3.22
CA ALA A 43 4.54 -6.07 -4.07
C ALA A 43 4.47 -7.56 -3.63
N PRO A 44 4.76 -7.93 -2.37
CA PRO A 44 4.62 -9.32 -1.93
C PRO A 44 3.15 -9.77 -1.94
N PHE A 45 2.19 -8.89 -1.67
CA PHE A 45 0.76 -9.24 -1.77
C PHE A 45 0.37 -9.68 -3.18
N LYS A 46 0.73 -8.92 -4.21
CA LYS A 46 0.45 -9.29 -5.61
C LYS A 46 1.10 -10.62 -5.98
N ALA A 47 2.35 -10.84 -5.57
CA ALA A 47 3.06 -12.09 -5.82
C ALA A 47 2.36 -13.28 -5.13
N ASN A 48 2.02 -13.15 -3.85
CA ASN A 48 1.34 -14.20 -3.09
C ASN A 48 -0.07 -14.47 -3.60
N TYR A 49 -0.80 -13.44 -4.02
CA TYR A 49 -2.12 -13.57 -4.63
C TYR A 49 -2.05 -14.34 -5.94
N ASN A 50 -1.11 -13.99 -6.83
CA ASN A 50 -0.90 -14.72 -8.09
C ASN A 50 -0.58 -16.20 -7.82
N THR A 51 0.27 -16.50 -6.85
CA THR A 51 0.58 -17.88 -6.45
C THR A 51 -0.67 -18.61 -5.93
N ALA A 52 -1.50 -17.95 -5.11
CA ALA A 52 -2.74 -18.55 -4.60
C ALA A 52 -3.73 -18.87 -5.73
N VAL A 53 -3.90 -17.95 -6.68
CA VAL A 53 -4.77 -18.14 -7.85
C VAL A 53 -4.27 -19.29 -8.72
N VAL A 54 -2.97 -19.35 -9.02
CA VAL A 54 -2.37 -20.45 -9.80
C VAL A 54 -2.57 -21.80 -9.08
N SER A 55 -2.34 -21.83 -7.77
CA SER A 55 -2.56 -23.05 -6.98
C SER A 55 -4.01 -23.51 -7.03
N TRP A 56 -4.97 -22.58 -7.00
CA TRP A 56 -6.39 -22.90 -7.11
C TRP A 56 -6.74 -23.45 -8.49
N LEU A 57 -6.28 -22.79 -9.56
CA LEU A 57 -6.53 -23.22 -10.96
C LEU A 57 -5.96 -24.61 -11.28
N LEU A 58 -4.84 -24.98 -10.66
CA LEU A 58 -4.26 -26.31 -10.79
C LEU A 58 -5.07 -27.38 -10.05
N HIS A 59 -5.73 -27.00 -8.95
CA HIS A 59 -6.57 -27.89 -8.15
C HIS A 59 -7.95 -28.09 -8.77
N ASP A 60 -8.55 -27.05 -9.35
CA ASP A 60 -9.88 -27.09 -9.97
C ASP A 60 -9.85 -26.59 -11.44
N PRO A 61 -9.27 -27.39 -12.35
CA PRO A 61 -9.07 -26.96 -13.73
C PRO A 61 -10.39 -26.84 -14.50
N GLY A 62 -10.54 -25.74 -15.24
CA GLY A 62 -11.68 -25.51 -16.13
C GLY A 62 -12.85 -24.75 -15.51
N ASN A 63 -12.82 -24.52 -14.20
CA ASN A 63 -13.79 -23.66 -13.52
C ASN A 63 -13.26 -22.22 -13.40
N PRO A 64 -14.10 -21.20 -13.61
CA PRO A 64 -13.73 -19.83 -13.34
C PRO A 64 -13.67 -19.57 -11.83
N LEU A 65 -12.77 -18.71 -11.38
CA LEU A 65 -12.78 -18.23 -9.99
C LEU A 65 -14.08 -17.45 -9.74
N SER A 66 -14.86 -17.85 -8.74
CA SER A 66 -15.96 -17.01 -8.26
C SER A 66 -15.44 -15.97 -7.26
N ILE A 67 -16.35 -15.10 -6.82
CA ILE A 67 -16.05 -14.10 -5.78
C ILE A 67 -15.58 -14.74 -4.46
N TYR A 68 -15.99 -15.97 -4.17
CA TYR A 68 -15.60 -16.68 -2.95
C TYR A 68 -14.15 -17.17 -3.02
N GLU A 69 -13.72 -17.70 -4.16
CA GLU A 69 -12.33 -18.12 -4.37
C GLU A 69 -11.38 -16.93 -4.47
N ILE A 70 -11.84 -15.82 -5.06
CA ILE A 70 -11.11 -14.54 -5.03
C ILE A 70 -10.89 -14.12 -3.58
N ALA A 71 -11.94 -14.12 -2.74
CA ALA A 71 -11.83 -13.76 -1.33
C ALA A 71 -10.89 -14.71 -0.57
N ALA A 72 -10.94 -16.02 -0.84
CA ALA A 72 -10.04 -17.00 -0.25
C ALA A 72 -8.57 -16.76 -0.65
N CYS A 73 -8.30 -16.50 -1.94
CA CYS A 73 -6.97 -16.17 -2.44
C CYS A 73 -6.43 -14.87 -1.82
N VAL A 74 -7.30 -13.86 -1.65
CA VAL A 74 -6.97 -12.63 -0.92
C VAL A 74 -6.57 -12.93 0.52
N GLY A 75 -7.32 -13.79 1.23
CA GLY A 75 -7.00 -14.20 2.60
C GLY A 75 -5.59 -14.80 2.72
N ILE A 76 -5.28 -15.76 1.84
CA ILE A 76 -3.95 -16.41 1.79
C ILE A 76 -2.85 -15.38 1.51
N ALA A 77 -3.07 -14.50 0.53
CA ALA A 77 -2.10 -13.47 0.17
C ALA A 77 -1.89 -12.45 1.28
N PHE A 78 -2.96 -12.08 1.99
CA PHE A 78 -2.96 -11.13 3.09
C PHE A 78 -2.10 -11.65 4.24
N GLU A 79 -2.36 -12.86 4.73
CA GLU A 79 -1.60 -13.47 5.85
C GLU A 79 -0.11 -13.55 5.56
N ARG A 80 0.28 -13.87 4.32
CA ARG A 80 1.68 -14.00 3.92
C ARG A 80 2.40 -12.66 3.72
N SER A 81 1.65 -11.59 3.43
CA SER A 81 2.23 -10.31 3.01
C SER A 81 2.16 -9.23 4.09
N MET A 82 1.13 -9.27 4.93
CA MET A 82 0.88 -8.32 6.02
C MET A 82 1.64 -8.71 7.29
N THR A 83 2.91 -9.07 7.15
CA THR A 83 3.74 -9.49 8.28
C THR A 83 4.27 -8.26 9.03
N PRO A 84 4.51 -8.35 10.36
CA PRO A 84 5.14 -7.28 11.11
C PRO A 84 6.49 -6.83 10.52
N SER A 85 7.23 -7.76 9.91
CA SER A 85 8.51 -7.47 9.24
C SER A 85 8.30 -6.57 8.02
N ASN A 86 7.38 -6.92 7.12
CA ASN A 86 7.10 -6.13 5.92
C ASN A 86 6.55 -4.75 6.29
N ILE A 87 5.66 -4.68 7.27
CA ILE A 87 5.09 -3.43 7.76
C ILE A 87 6.21 -2.54 8.31
N LYS A 88 7.01 -3.02 9.26
CA LYS A 88 8.13 -2.25 9.85
C LYS A 88 9.13 -1.79 8.79
N SER A 89 9.45 -2.64 7.82
CA SER A 89 10.33 -2.31 6.70
C SER A 89 9.79 -1.14 5.87
N GLY A 90 8.49 -1.14 5.58
CA GLY A 90 7.82 -0.05 4.85
C GLY A 90 7.89 1.27 5.61
N PHE A 91 7.60 1.26 6.91
CA PHE A 91 7.69 2.45 7.77
C PHE A 91 9.12 2.99 7.87
N LYS A 92 10.12 2.11 7.94
CA LYS A 92 11.53 2.50 7.96
C LYS A 92 11.95 3.12 6.63
N LYS A 93 11.58 2.51 5.51
CA LYS A 93 11.93 3.01 4.17
C LYS A 93 11.19 4.29 3.79
N ALA A 94 10.04 4.56 4.40
CA ALA A 94 9.35 5.85 4.28
C ALA A 94 9.93 6.94 5.20
N GLY A 95 10.92 6.62 6.06
CA GLY A 95 11.47 7.55 7.05
C GLY A 95 10.49 7.93 8.16
N ILE A 96 9.39 7.19 8.32
CA ILE A 96 8.37 7.46 9.32
C ILE A 96 8.77 6.87 10.67
N TYR A 97 9.25 5.62 10.67
CA TYR A 97 9.68 4.95 11.90
C TYR A 97 10.81 3.92 11.69
N PRO A 98 11.98 4.08 12.34
CA PRO A 98 12.39 5.27 13.08
C PRO A 98 12.32 6.54 12.21
N PHE A 99 11.98 7.68 12.82
CA PHE A 99 11.85 8.91 12.06
C PHE A 99 13.21 9.35 11.52
N ASP A 100 13.29 9.51 10.20
CA ASP A 100 14.48 9.97 9.51
C ASP A 100 14.08 10.93 8.38
N LYS A 101 14.43 12.20 8.57
CA LYS A 101 14.13 13.29 7.63
C LYS A 101 15.04 13.30 6.40
N ASN A 102 16.12 12.50 6.40
CA ASN A 102 17.11 12.47 5.33
C ASN A 102 16.90 11.26 4.39
N VAL A 103 15.79 10.54 4.53
CA VAL A 103 15.47 9.39 3.66
C VAL A 103 15.21 9.80 2.21
N PHE A 104 14.81 11.05 1.99
CA PHE A 104 14.62 11.64 0.68
C PHE A 104 15.41 12.95 0.57
N THR A 105 16.08 13.16 -0.56
CA THR A 105 16.75 14.43 -0.90
C THR A 105 15.92 15.24 -1.89
N ASP A 106 16.27 16.50 -2.14
CA ASP A 106 15.54 17.33 -3.12
C ASP A 106 15.53 16.70 -4.53
N ASP A 107 16.60 15.97 -4.88
CA ASP A 107 16.70 15.22 -6.14
C ASP A 107 15.62 14.14 -6.29
N ASP A 108 15.13 13.58 -5.18
CA ASP A 108 14.10 12.55 -5.17
C ASP A 108 12.70 13.07 -5.55
N PHE A 109 12.51 14.39 -5.49
CA PHE A 109 11.28 15.08 -5.84
C PHE A 109 11.34 15.78 -7.21
N LEU A 110 12.51 15.74 -7.88
CA LEU A 110 12.64 16.24 -9.25
C LEU A 110 11.89 15.32 -10.21
N LEU A 111 11.05 15.92 -11.06
CA LEU A 111 10.49 15.20 -12.20
C LEU A 111 11.64 14.77 -13.12
N PRO A 112 11.60 13.56 -13.71
CA PRO A 112 12.59 13.19 -14.70
C PRO A 112 12.58 14.25 -15.80
N ILE A 113 13.70 14.94 -15.95
CA ILE A 113 13.91 15.90 -17.03
C ILE A 113 13.69 15.12 -18.32
N GLY A 114 12.60 15.42 -19.01
CA GLY A 114 12.17 14.69 -20.18
C GLY A 114 13.29 14.66 -21.23
N ASN A 115 13.62 13.46 -21.70
CA ASN A 115 14.20 13.30 -23.02
C ASN A 115 13.12 13.70 -24.03
N PHE A 116 13.23 14.91 -24.58
CA PHE A 116 12.62 15.26 -25.86
C PHE A 116 13.35 14.53 -26.99
#